data_AF-A0A7Y7QKI9-F1
#
_entry.id   AF-A0A7Y7QKI9-F1
#
_cell.length_a   1.000
_cell.length_b   1.000
_cell.length_c   1.000
_cell.angle_alpha   90.00
_cell.angle_beta   90.00
_cell.angle_gamma   90.00
#
_symmetry.space_group_name_H-M   'P 1'
#
loop_
_entity.id
_entity.type
_entity.pdbx_description
1 polymer ?
#
loop_
_entity_poly.entity_id
_entity_poly.type
_entity_poly.pdbx_seq_one_letter_code
_entity_poly.pdbx_strand_id
1 'polypeptide(L)'
;MKNFLDYTKDVQNVKSGFVTPMGGIFKYIQEEESLYVNQNFFEGKKIITESDIDDLKKLFDEKLHNIKNLKKELNESNLEDIEKKFILNSLNSIGLKYILFKNSVYLEAEKAGFNLTNEQRVTYLYKINRLQNIIYGPEISSLDSEKNSVLDKLTQVYRDNNKKLDEDEKQFFLDFLNSFDFDDFEETFDPSTKQSIALSKKYLSSDKVILLFEMVIDLYNLDGWTVFLDQDVGSFSVKKEKKQIVLPSKKLEKISLKRILELFDHEIGVHAIRGFNSTQTLKTNGDGYLEIEEGMATLSELLFDEKIENVVVEPTIHHISTFFAENMNGEDTKKMLEIYFKMIKSKIVSSEDIEKEAFDRMLRVKKFVSLKEKGANRKDVSYTRGQSQIVEFFQNNDTETRGQFIKDFYFAKLAFEDIGLVKEFRESLDIDESELKYPLWIGKILYKKLLGEKITLDGLQEEDFRFQIIEELSIGVKRKIVKILQEVRGKKK
;
A
#
# COMPACT_ATOMS: atom_id res chain seq x y z
N MET A 1 -35.78 2.38 -12.75
CA MET A 1 -34.55 2.11 -13.53
C MET A 1 -33.39 2.52 -12.63
N LYS A 2 -32.34 1.70 -12.50
CA LYS A 2 -31.18 2.02 -11.65
C LYS A 2 -30.47 3.25 -12.20
N ASN A 3 -30.10 4.20 -11.35
CA ASN A 3 -29.23 5.32 -11.70
C ASN A 3 -27.75 4.94 -11.47
N PHE A 4 -26.82 5.83 -11.83
CA PHE A 4 -25.37 5.60 -11.67
C PHE A 4 -24.99 5.18 -10.25
N LEU A 5 -25.53 5.86 -9.23
CA LEU A 5 -25.22 5.60 -7.82
C LEU A 5 -25.83 4.29 -7.29
N ASP A 6 -26.87 3.75 -7.95
CA ASP A 6 -27.36 2.41 -7.66
C ASP A 6 -26.35 1.35 -8.15
N TYR A 7 -25.76 1.55 -9.33
CA TYR A 7 -24.72 0.66 -9.85
C TYR A 7 -23.41 0.74 -9.05
N THR A 8 -22.99 1.91 -8.57
CA THR A 8 -21.80 2.02 -7.72
C THR A 8 -21.96 1.22 -6.42
N LYS A 9 -23.17 1.23 -5.83
CA LYS A 9 -23.51 0.39 -4.67
C LYS A 9 -23.52 -1.08 -5.01
N ASP A 10 -24.08 -1.48 -6.16
CA ASP A 10 -24.06 -2.89 -6.59
C ASP A 10 -22.64 -3.42 -6.80
N VAL A 11 -21.74 -2.59 -7.37
CA VAL A 11 -20.31 -2.90 -7.46
C VAL A 11 -19.71 -3.13 -6.07
N GLN A 12 -20.02 -2.27 -5.10
CA GLN A 12 -19.56 -2.43 -3.72
C GLN A 12 -20.15 -3.70 -3.05
N ASN A 13 -21.42 -4.02 -3.32
CA ASN A 13 -22.06 -5.23 -2.80
C ASN A 13 -21.41 -6.50 -3.35
N VAL A 14 -21.06 -6.52 -4.64
CA VAL A 14 -20.32 -7.63 -5.25
C VAL A 14 -18.98 -7.84 -4.55
N LYS A 15 -18.30 -6.74 -4.19
CA LYS A 15 -17.03 -6.76 -3.46
C LYS A 15 -17.19 -7.17 -1.99
N SER A 16 -18.32 -6.82 -1.38
CA SER A 16 -18.64 -7.16 0.01
C SER A 16 -18.70 -8.67 0.21
N GLY A 17 -18.24 -9.14 1.38
CA GLY A 17 -18.19 -10.56 1.74
C GLY A 17 -16.80 -11.20 1.69
N PHE A 18 -15.81 -10.64 0.97
CA PHE A 18 -14.45 -11.22 0.90
C PHE A 18 -13.34 -10.15 0.91
N VAL A 19 -13.55 -9.03 1.60
CA VAL A 19 -12.53 -7.97 1.76
C VAL A 19 -11.28 -8.50 2.49
N THR A 20 -11.42 -9.51 3.35
CA THR A 20 -10.32 -10.09 4.13
C THR A 20 -9.29 -10.83 3.26
N PRO A 21 -9.69 -11.65 2.25
CA PRO A 21 -8.71 -12.23 1.31
C PRO A 21 -8.24 -11.28 0.20
N MET A 22 -9.00 -10.23 -0.11
CA MET A 22 -8.57 -9.27 -1.14
C MET A 22 -7.58 -8.22 -0.60
N GLY A 23 -7.76 -7.80 0.65
CA GLY A 23 -7.10 -6.61 1.21
C GLY A 23 -6.42 -6.78 2.56
N GLY A 24 -6.75 -7.81 3.35
CA GLY A 24 -6.25 -7.96 4.71
C GLY A 24 -4.82 -8.50 4.80
N ILE A 25 -4.15 -8.24 5.93
CA ILE A 25 -2.92 -8.95 6.30
C ILE A 25 -3.28 -10.43 6.40
N PHE A 26 -2.64 -11.22 5.54
CA PHE A 26 -2.77 -12.66 5.53
C PHE A 26 -2.08 -13.25 6.74
N LYS A 27 -2.88 -13.80 7.66
CA LYS A 27 -2.36 -14.55 8.79
C LYS A 27 -2.24 -16.01 8.36
N TYR A 28 -1.03 -16.54 8.46
CA TYR A 28 -0.79 -17.97 8.30
C TYR A 28 -0.69 -18.59 9.69
N ILE A 29 -1.39 -19.69 9.94
CA ILE A 29 -1.15 -20.54 11.11
C ILE A 29 -0.19 -21.63 10.69
N GLN A 30 0.90 -21.79 11.45
CA GLN A 30 1.72 -22.99 11.37
C GLN A 30 1.06 -24.08 12.23
N GLU A 31 0.59 -25.15 11.61
CA GLU A 31 -0.04 -26.27 12.32
C GLU A 31 0.96 -27.40 12.63
N GLU A 32 1.91 -27.63 11.71
CA GLU A 32 3.06 -28.54 11.85
C GLU A 32 4.31 -27.85 11.26
N GLU A 33 5.51 -28.43 11.43
CA GLU A 33 6.79 -27.80 11.00
C GLU A 33 6.78 -27.26 9.56
N SER A 34 5.97 -27.84 8.65
CA SER A 34 5.90 -27.48 7.24
C SER A 34 4.52 -27.06 6.71
N LEU A 35 3.47 -27.03 7.54
CA LEU A 35 2.09 -26.76 7.10
C LEU A 35 1.62 -25.36 7.50
N TYR A 36 1.20 -24.60 6.50
CA TYR A 36 0.81 -23.19 6.64
C TYR A 36 -0.59 -22.96 6.11
N VAL A 37 -1.53 -22.65 7.01
CA VAL A 37 -2.92 -22.39 6.62
C VAL A 37 -3.20 -20.91 6.60
N ASN A 38 -3.69 -20.44 5.46
CA ASN A 38 -4.12 -19.08 5.26
C ASN A 38 -5.48 -18.84 5.94
N GLN A 39 -5.49 -18.19 7.10
CA GLN A 39 -6.71 -17.98 7.91
C GLN A 39 -7.79 -17.18 7.17
N ASN A 40 -7.37 -16.20 6.36
CA ASN A 40 -8.33 -15.36 5.63
C ASN A 40 -8.99 -16.17 4.52
N PHE A 41 -8.23 -17.07 3.89
CA PHE A 41 -8.67 -17.83 2.72
C PHE A 41 -9.51 -19.05 3.10
N PHE A 42 -9.21 -19.70 4.23
CA PHE A 42 -9.89 -20.92 4.70
C PHE A 42 -10.57 -20.75 6.06
N GLU A 43 -10.91 -19.52 6.45
CA GLU A 43 -11.66 -19.19 7.67
C GLU A 43 -11.11 -19.83 8.96
N GLY A 44 -9.78 -19.94 9.07
CA GLY A 44 -9.12 -20.52 10.24
C GLY A 44 -9.22 -22.04 10.37
N LYS A 45 -9.63 -22.76 9.32
CA LYS A 45 -9.54 -24.23 9.27
C LYS A 45 -8.08 -24.67 9.40
N LYS A 46 -7.87 -25.86 9.98
CA LYS A 46 -6.54 -26.45 10.22
C LYS A 46 -6.13 -27.49 9.18
N ILE A 47 -7.11 -28.18 8.63
CA ILE A 47 -6.96 -29.18 7.57
C ILE A 47 -7.87 -28.76 6.43
N ILE A 48 -7.34 -28.79 5.20
CA ILE A 48 -8.07 -28.40 4.00
C ILE A 48 -8.47 -29.65 3.22
N THR A 49 -9.77 -29.82 3.01
CA THR A 49 -10.36 -30.93 2.26
C THR A 49 -10.76 -30.49 0.84
N GLU A 50 -11.06 -31.47 -0.04
CA GLU A 50 -11.61 -31.17 -1.36
C GLU A 50 -12.94 -30.39 -1.28
N SER A 51 -13.79 -30.70 -0.29
CA SER A 51 -15.04 -29.97 -0.06
C SER A 51 -14.80 -28.50 0.24
N ASP A 52 -13.77 -28.18 1.04
CA ASP A 52 -13.44 -26.80 1.38
C ASP A 52 -13.00 -26.00 0.15
N ILE A 53 -12.25 -26.66 -0.75
CA ILE A 53 -11.79 -26.08 -2.02
C ILE A 53 -12.99 -25.83 -2.95
N ASP A 54 -13.90 -26.80 -3.06
CA ASP A 54 -15.06 -26.69 -3.93
C ASP A 54 -16.08 -25.66 -3.44
N ASP A 55 -16.29 -25.54 -2.13
CA ASP A 55 -17.12 -24.49 -1.54
C ASP A 55 -16.59 -23.09 -1.88
N LEU A 56 -15.28 -22.88 -1.74
CA LEU A 56 -14.64 -21.61 -2.11
C LEU A 56 -14.74 -21.32 -3.60
N LYS A 57 -14.54 -22.33 -4.46
CA LYS A 57 -14.67 -22.16 -5.91
C LYS A 57 -16.09 -21.83 -6.32
N LYS A 58 -17.08 -22.48 -5.72
CA LYS A 58 -18.50 -22.20 -5.95
C LYS A 58 -18.85 -20.76 -5.56
N LEU A 59 -18.34 -20.29 -4.43
CA LEU A 59 -18.50 -18.90 -4.01
C LEU A 59 -17.91 -17.92 -5.05
N PHE A 60 -16.71 -18.19 -5.56
CA PHE A 60 -16.12 -17.35 -6.61
C PHE A 60 -16.92 -17.39 -7.92
N ASP A 61 -17.48 -18.55 -8.29
CA ASP A 61 -18.34 -18.69 -9.46
C ASP A 61 -19.65 -17.91 -9.33
N GLU A 62 -20.28 -17.92 -8.15
CA GLU A 62 -21.45 -17.10 -7.85
C GLU A 62 -21.13 -15.60 -7.97
N LYS A 63 -19.98 -15.16 -7.44
CA LYS A 63 -19.55 -13.75 -7.57
C LYS A 63 -19.28 -13.35 -9.02
N LEU A 64 -18.62 -14.20 -9.81
CA LEU A 64 -18.38 -13.97 -11.24
C LEU A 64 -19.69 -13.95 -12.03
N HIS A 65 -20.65 -14.80 -11.67
CA HIS A 65 -21.99 -14.78 -12.25
C HIS A 65 -22.72 -13.46 -11.98
N ASN A 66 -22.67 -12.97 -10.74
CA ASN A 66 -23.26 -11.68 -10.37
C ASN A 66 -22.63 -10.52 -11.16
N ILE A 67 -21.30 -10.51 -11.34
CA ILE A 67 -20.61 -9.52 -12.18
C ILE A 67 -21.12 -9.57 -13.63
N LYS A 68 -21.28 -10.79 -14.18
CA LYS A 68 -21.77 -10.96 -15.55
C LYS A 68 -23.20 -10.42 -15.71
N ASN A 69 -24.07 -10.66 -14.74
CA ASN A 69 -25.45 -10.17 -14.76
C ASN A 69 -25.48 -8.64 -14.65
N LEU A 70 -24.70 -8.04 -13.76
CA LEU A 70 -24.59 -6.58 -13.64
C LEU A 70 -24.09 -5.92 -14.93
N LYS A 71 -23.11 -6.52 -15.62
CA LYS A 71 -22.65 -6.02 -16.92
C LYS A 71 -23.76 -6.06 -17.98
N LYS A 72 -24.58 -7.11 -17.99
CA LYS A 72 -25.72 -7.21 -18.90
C LYS A 72 -26.76 -6.12 -18.58
N GLU A 73 -27.14 -5.98 -17.31
CA GLU A 73 -28.06 -4.93 -16.86
C GLU A 73 -27.54 -3.53 -17.22
N LEU A 74 -26.24 -3.28 -17.03
CA LEU A 74 -25.61 -1.99 -17.33
C LEU A 74 -25.65 -1.66 -18.83
N ASN A 75 -25.43 -2.65 -19.70
CA ASN A 75 -25.51 -2.44 -21.15
C ASN A 75 -26.93 -2.08 -21.61
N GLU A 76 -27.96 -2.54 -20.90
CA GLU A 76 -29.37 -2.26 -21.17
C GLU A 76 -29.86 -0.97 -20.46
N SER A 77 -29.01 -0.30 -19.69
CA SER A 77 -29.37 0.90 -18.92
C SER A 77 -29.34 2.18 -19.76
N ASN A 78 -30.04 3.20 -19.27
CA ASN A 78 -30.05 4.56 -19.84
C ASN A 78 -28.90 5.44 -19.33
N LEU A 79 -27.90 4.88 -18.65
CA LEU A 79 -26.73 5.64 -18.20
C LEU A 79 -25.93 6.16 -19.39
N GLU A 80 -25.23 7.27 -19.15
CA GLU A 80 -24.30 7.83 -20.12
C GLU A 80 -23.12 6.88 -20.36
N ASP A 81 -22.50 6.97 -21.55
CA ASP A 81 -21.39 6.09 -21.92
C ASP A 81 -20.20 6.21 -20.95
N ILE A 82 -19.99 7.41 -20.40
CA ILE A 82 -18.92 7.69 -19.42
C ILE A 82 -19.17 6.96 -18.09
N GLU A 83 -20.41 7.01 -17.59
CA GLU A 83 -20.85 6.32 -16.39
C GLU A 83 -20.76 4.80 -16.55
N LYS A 84 -21.21 4.29 -17.71
CA LYS A 84 -21.09 2.88 -18.07
C LYS A 84 -19.63 2.45 -18.11
N LYS A 85 -18.76 3.24 -18.73
CA LYS A 85 -17.32 2.96 -18.82
C LYS A 85 -16.70 2.82 -17.43
N PHE A 86 -16.98 3.73 -16.52
CA PHE A 86 -16.48 3.67 -15.14
C PHE A 86 -16.95 2.40 -14.40
N ILE A 87 -18.26 2.10 -14.44
CA ILE A 87 -18.81 0.91 -13.78
C ILE A 87 -18.22 -0.36 -14.41
N LEU A 88 -18.05 -0.40 -15.73
CA LEU A 88 -17.42 -1.52 -16.44
C LEU A 88 -15.97 -1.71 -16.02
N ASN A 89 -15.18 -0.65 -15.89
CA ASN A 89 -13.80 -0.70 -15.42
C ASN A 89 -13.71 -1.33 -14.02
N SER A 90 -14.55 -0.86 -13.08
CA SER A 90 -14.61 -1.44 -11.72
C SER A 90 -15.01 -2.92 -11.74
N LEU A 91 -16.07 -3.29 -12.48
CA LEU A 91 -16.53 -4.68 -12.60
C LEU A 91 -15.47 -5.59 -13.26
N ASN A 92 -14.72 -5.09 -14.24
CA ASN A 92 -13.63 -5.81 -14.87
C ASN A 92 -12.48 -6.06 -13.89
N SER A 93 -12.04 -5.02 -13.16
CA SER A 93 -10.99 -5.12 -12.16
C SER A 93 -11.33 -6.12 -11.04
N ILE A 94 -12.55 -6.05 -10.50
CA ILE A 94 -13.03 -6.98 -9.47
C ILE A 94 -13.13 -8.41 -10.03
N GLY A 95 -13.65 -8.57 -11.26
CA GLY A 95 -13.78 -9.87 -11.91
C GLY A 95 -12.42 -10.56 -12.10
N LEU A 96 -11.41 -9.83 -12.56
CA LEU A 96 -10.05 -10.36 -12.72
C LEU A 96 -9.47 -10.84 -11.38
N LYS A 97 -9.68 -10.09 -10.29
CA LYS A 97 -9.26 -10.48 -8.94
C LYS A 97 -9.96 -11.76 -8.48
N TYR A 98 -11.26 -11.91 -8.71
CA TYR A 98 -11.96 -13.15 -8.38
C TYR A 98 -11.45 -14.36 -9.18
N ILE A 99 -11.14 -14.17 -10.47
CA ILE A 99 -10.54 -15.24 -11.28
C ILE A 99 -9.16 -15.62 -10.72
N LEU A 100 -8.34 -14.62 -10.33
CA LEU A 100 -7.05 -14.86 -9.69
C LEU A 100 -7.24 -15.74 -8.45
N PHE A 101 -8.08 -15.32 -7.50
CA PHE A 101 -8.29 -16.05 -6.25
C PHE A 101 -8.85 -17.46 -6.47
N LYS A 102 -9.80 -17.62 -7.40
CA LYS A 102 -10.33 -18.93 -7.77
C LYS A 102 -9.21 -19.90 -8.22
N ASN A 103 -8.24 -19.41 -8.98
CA ASN A 103 -7.10 -20.23 -9.40
C ASN A 103 -6.09 -20.44 -8.27
N SER A 104 -5.98 -19.48 -7.34
CA SER A 104 -5.06 -19.57 -6.20
C SER A 104 -5.48 -20.57 -5.12
N VAL A 105 -6.75 -20.99 -5.07
CA VAL A 105 -7.28 -21.88 -4.02
C VAL A 105 -6.41 -23.12 -3.84
N TYR A 106 -6.06 -23.79 -4.94
CA TYR A 106 -5.27 -25.02 -4.88
C TYR A 106 -3.84 -24.80 -4.39
N LEU A 107 -3.18 -23.72 -4.81
CA LEU A 107 -1.81 -23.43 -4.38
C LEU A 107 -1.75 -22.97 -2.93
N GLU A 108 -2.78 -22.29 -2.44
CA GLU A 108 -2.91 -21.98 -1.01
C GLU A 108 -3.24 -23.25 -0.19
N ALA A 109 -4.06 -24.16 -0.72
CA ALA A 109 -4.33 -25.45 -0.10
C ALA A 109 -3.08 -26.34 -0.05
N GLU A 110 -2.19 -26.28 -1.06
CA GLU A 110 -0.93 -27.05 -1.08
C GLU A 110 -0.03 -26.72 0.11
N LYS A 111 0.01 -25.45 0.52
CA LYS A 111 0.74 -25.01 1.72
C LYS A 111 0.15 -25.61 3.00
N ALA A 112 -1.13 -25.92 3.00
CA ALA A 112 -1.85 -26.56 4.10
C ALA A 112 -1.83 -28.10 4.02
N GLY A 113 -1.02 -28.69 3.13
CA GLY A 113 -0.84 -30.14 3.02
C GLY A 113 -1.72 -30.81 1.96
N PHE A 114 -2.48 -30.04 1.17
CA PHE A 114 -3.21 -30.60 0.03
C PHE A 114 -2.25 -31.04 -1.08
N ASN A 115 -2.37 -32.27 -1.54
CA ASN A 115 -1.45 -32.79 -2.54
C ASN A 115 -1.85 -32.35 -3.96
N LEU A 116 -0.95 -31.61 -4.62
CA LEU A 116 -1.06 -31.30 -6.05
C LEU A 116 -0.03 -32.09 -6.85
N THR A 117 -0.45 -32.56 -8.03
CA THR A 117 0.51 -33.07 -9.02
C THR A 117 1.35 -31.93 -9.59
N ASN A 118 2.52 -32.25 -10.13
CA ASN A 118 3.37 -31.25 -10.79
C ASN A 118 2.65 -30.57 -11.96
N GLU A 119 1.86 -31.32 -12.74
CA GLU A 119 1.08 -30.78 -13.86
C GLU A 119 0.01 -29.77 -13.39
N GLN A 120 -0.70 -30.10 -12.30
CA GLN A 120 -1.67 -29.18 -11.70
C GLN A 120 -0.99 -27.91 -11.21
N ARG A 121 0.16 -28.05 -10.54
CA ARG A 121 0.91 -26.91 -10.01
C ARG A 121 1.38 -25.97 -11.11
N VAL A 122 2.01 -26.49 -12.16
CA VAL A 122 2.45 -25.71 -13.34
C VAL A 122 1.26 -25.01 -13.99
N THR A 123 0.14 -25.71 -14.16
CA THR A 123 -1.08 -25.14 -14.76
C THR A 123 -1.64 -23.98 -13.95
N TYR A 124 -1.76 -24.12 -12.62
CA TYR A 124 -2.27 -23.05 -11.77
C TYR A 124 -1.31 -21.87 -11.69
N LEU A 125 0.00 -22.14 -11.57
CA LEU A 125 1.02 -21.09 -11.56
C LEU A 125 1.01 -20.27 -12.85
N TYR A 126 0.90 -20.91 -14.02
CA TYR A 126 0.79 -20.20 -15.30
C TYR A 126 -0.43 -19.26 -15.33
N LYS A 127 -1.60 -19.75 -14.93
CA LYS A 127 -2.85 -18.95 -14.89
C LYS A 127 -2.72 -17.77 -13.94
N ILE A 128 -2.17 -18.00 -12.75
CA ILE A 128 -1.95 -16.98 -11.73
C ILE A 128 -0.93 -15.95 -12.21
N ASN A 129 0.20 -16.37 -12.78
CA ASN A 129 1.22 -15.44 -13.27
C ASN A 129 0.67 -14.54 -14.38
N ARG A 130 -0.09 -15.12 -15.33
CA ARG A 130 -0.78 -14.34 -16.38
C ARG A 130 -1.75 -13.31 -15.78
N LEU A 131 -2.54 -13.69 -14.78
CA LEU A 131 -3.49 -12.77 -14.14
C LEU A 131 -2.77 -11.69 -13.33
N GLN A 132 -1.69 -12.04 -12.63
CA GLN A 132 -0.88 -11.07 -11.91
C GLN A 132 -0.21 -10.07 -12.86
N ASN A 133 0.23 -10.48 -14.05
CA ASN A 133 0.74 -9.56 -15.07
C ASN A 133 -0.31 -8.54 -15.51
N ILE A 134 -1.57 -8.94 -15.61
CA ILE A 134 -2.67 -8.05 -15.98
C ILE A 134 -3.04 -7.12 -14.81
N ILE A 135 -3.06 -7.63 -13.58
CA ILE A 135 -3.59 -6.92 -12.42
C ILE A 135 -2.55 -6.02 -11.73
N TYR A 136 -1.30 -6.47 -11.64
CA TYR A 136 -0.23 -5.82 -10.85
C TYR A 136 1.00 -5.45 -11.70
N GLY A 137 0.97 -5.79 -13.00
CA GLY A 137 2.10 -5.61 -13.90
C GLY A 137 3.08 -6.79 -13.93
N PRO A 138 4.09 -6.71 -14.81
CA PRO A 138 5.00 -7.80 -15.13
C PRO A 138 5.94 -8.14 -13.95
N GLU A 139 6.68 -9.24 -14.11
CA GLU A 139 7.74 -9.65 -13.19
C GLU A 139 8.87 -8.60 -13.16
N ILE A 140 9.42 -8.34 -11.98
CA ILE A 140 10.59 -7.45 -11.84
C ILE A 140 11.72 -7.97 -12.72
N SER A 141 11.92 -9.29 -12.69
CA SER A 141 12.94 -10.00 -13.48
C SER A 141 12.78 -9.83 -15.00
N SER A 142 11.61 -9.41 -15.47
CA SER A 142 11.31 -9.17 -16.89
C SER A 142 11.41 -7.71 -17.31
N LEU A 143 11.66 -6.79 -16.36
CA LEU A 143 11.81 -5.35 -16.60
C LEU A 143 13.26 -4.94 -16.31
N ASP A 144 14.05 -4.65 -17.33
CA ASP A 144 15.47 -4.35 -17.16
C ASP A 144 15.73 -3.17 -16.20
N SER A 145 14.91 -2.11 -16.25
CA SER A 145 15.06 -0.97 -15.33
C SER A 145 14.85 -1.35 -13.86
N GLU A 146 13.76 -2.05 -13.54
CA GLU A 146 13.48 -2.47 -12.16
C GLU A 146 14.46 -3.55 -11.69
N LYS A 147 14.77 -4.52 -12.55
CA LYS A 147 15.76 -5.57 -12.29
C LYS A 147 17.12 -4.99 -11.96
N ASN A 148 17.64 -4.09 -12.79
CA ASN A 148 18.95 -3.48 -12.58
C ASN A 148 18.95 -2.63 -11.31
N SER A 149 17.91 -1.83 -11.06
CA SER A 149 17.81 -1.04 -9.83
C SER A 149 17.81 -1.92 -8.57
N VAL A 150 17.11 -3.07 -8.59
CA VAL A 150 17.14 -4.06 -7.51
C VAL A 150 18.54 -4.66 -7.33
N LEU A 151 19.19 -5.05 -8.42
CA LEU A 151 20.56 -5.59 -8.38
C LEU A 151 21.56 -4.57 -7.85
N ASP A 152 21.50 -3.31 -8.29
CA ASP A 152 22.29 -2.19 -7.77
C ASP A 152 22.15 -2.09 -6.25
N LYS A 153 20.90 -2.10 -5.77
CA LYS A 153 20.60 -2.00 -4.33
C LYS A 153 21.15 -3.20 -3.55
N LEU A 154 21.02 -4.40 -4.09
CA LEU A 154 21.53 -5.62 -3.45
C LEU A 154 23.06 -5.63 -3.38
N THR A 155 23.72 -5.25 -4.47
CA THR A 155 25.17 -5.12 -4.55
C THR A 155 25.68 -4.08 -3.55
N GLN A 156 25.03 -2.91 -3.47
CA GLN A 156 25.39 -1.88 -2.50
C GLN A 156 25.24 -2.38 -1.05
N VAL A 157 24.11 -3.03 -0.73
CA VAL A 157 23.88 -3.59 0.61
C VAL A 157 24.96 -4.62 0.96
N TYR A 158 25.32 -5.50 0.02
CA TYR A 158 26.36 -6.50 0.22
C TYR A 158 27.74 -5.87 0.42
N ARG A 159 28.13 -4.92 -0.44
CA ARG A 159 29.40 -4.18 -0.32
C ARG A 159 29.55 -3.55 1.06
N ASP A 160 28.48 -2.92 1.56
CA ASP A 160 28.51 -2.20 2.84
C ASP A 160 28.45 -3.13 4.08
N ASN A 161 27.85 -4.32 3.95
CA ASN A 161 27.43 -5.12 5.10
C ASN A 161 27.85 -6.59 5.09
N ASN A 162 28.56 -7.09 4.08
CA ASN A 162 28.93 -8.52 3.96
C ASN A 162 29.71 -9.07 5.18
N LYS A 163 30.40 -8.22 5.94
CA LYS A 163 31.10 -8.60 7.19
C LYS A 163 30.19 -9.14 8.29
N LYS A 164 28.87 -9.00 8.14
CA LYS A 164 27.86 -9.54 9.06
C LYS A 164 27.47 -10.99 8.72
N LEU A 165 27.94 -11.51 7.58
CA LEU A 165 27.61 -12.83 7.07
C LEU A 165 28.76 -13.80 7.30
N ASP A 166 28.45 -15.08 7.46
CA ASP A 166 29.44 -16.15 7.35
C ASP A 166 29.77 -16.48 5.88
N GLU A 167 30.73 -17.37 5.63
CA GLU A 167 31.19 -17.68 4.27
C GLU A 167 30.13 -18.41 3.44
N ASP A 168 29.30 -19.27 4.04
CA ASP A 168 28.25 -20.00 3.32
C ASP A 168 27.13 -19.04 2.91
N GLU A 169 26.79 -18.08 3.77
CA GLU A 169 25.84 -17.01 3.48
C GLU A 169 26.35 -16.07 2.39
N LYS A 170 27.63 -15.69 2.42
CA LYS A 170 28.24 -14.88 1.36
C LYS A 170 28.22 -15.61 0.04
N GLN A 171 28.61 -16.88 0.02
CA GLN A 171 28.61 -17.68 -1.21
C GLN A 171 27.20 -17.81 -1.78
N PHE A 172 26.21 -18.13 -0.94
CA PHE A 172 24.81 -18.22 -1.38
C PHE A 172 24.29 -16.90 -1.97
N PHE A 173 24.66 -15.75 -1.37
CA PHE A 173 24.29 -14.44 -1.88
C PHE A 173 24.99 -14.09 -3.20
N LEU A 174 26.29 -14.36 -3.29
CA LEU A 174 27.08 -14.11 -4.50
C LEU A 174 26.65 -15.00 -5.66
N ASP A 175 26.37 -16.28 -5.42
CA ASP A 175 25.85 -17.20 -6.45
C ASP A 175 24.54 -16.68 -7.05
N PHE A 176 23.67 -16.09 -6.22
CA PHE A 176 22.47 -15.44 -6.70
C PHE A 176 22.78 -14.22 -7.56
N LEU A 177 23.63 -13.29 -7.11
CA LEU A 177 23.98 -12.10 -7.91
C LEU A 177 24.66 -12.48 -9.23
N ASN A 178 25.58 -13.43 -9.19
CA ASN A 178 26.33 -13.92 -10.36
C ASN A 178 25.42 -14.60 -11.39
N SER A 179 24.24 -15.09 -10.99
CA SER A 179 23.27 -15.68 -11.93
C SER A 179 22.64 -14.67 -12.90
N PHE A 180 22.91 -13.37 -12.74
CA PHE A 180 22.40 -12.28 -13.58
C PHE A 180 23.47 -11.54 -14.38
N ASP A 181 24.70 -12.07 -14.51
CA ASP A 181 25.81 -11.44 -15.25
C ASP A 181 26.01 -9.95 -14.90
N PHE A 182 25.94 -9.63 -13.61
CA PHE A 182 25.99 -8.25 -13.13
C PHE A 182 27.44 -7.78 -12.91
N ASP A 183 27.90 -6.82 -13.71
CA ASP A 183 29.23 -6.21 -13.59
C ASP A 183 29.31 -5.23 -12.41
N ASP A 184 30.41 -5.28 -11.66
CA ASP A 184 30.73 -4.37 -10.55
C ASP A 184 30.77 -2.90 -11.05
N PHE A 185 29.88 -2.05 -10.51
CA PHE A 185 29.92 -0.60 -10.73
C PHE A 185 30.29 0.16 -9.43
N GLU A 186 31.13 1.20 -9.57
CA GLU A 186 31.38 2.25 -8.57
C GLU A 186 30.45 3.44 -8.89
N GLU A 187 29.76 4.10 -7.95
CA GLU A 187 30.34 5.14 -7.10
C GLU A 187 29.33 5.69 -6.05
N THR A 188 29.94 6.26 -4.99
CA THR A 188 29.60 7.37 -4.07
C THR A 188 28.18 7.61 -3.48
N PHE A 189 28.20 7.92 -2.17
CA PHE A 189 27.06 8.39 -1.38
C PHE A 189 27.40 9.72 -0.67
N ASP A 190 26.47 10.68 -0.68
CA ASP A 190 26.50 11.95 0.05
C ASP A 190 25.54 11.94 1.26
N PRO A 191 26.02 12.12 2.51
CA PRO A 191 25.16 12.21 3.67
C PRO A 191 24.99 13.66 4.17
N SER A 192 23.78 14.20 4.08
CA SER A 192 23.32 15.28 4.97
C SER A 192 21.90 14.94 5.47
N THR A 193 21.40 15.28 6.67
CA THR A 193 21.64 16.43 7.57
C THR A 193 21.32 16.07 9.05
N LYS A 194 21.98 16.73 10.03
CA LYS A 194 21.99 16.37 11.47
C LYS A 194 20.70 16.63 12.30
N GLN A 195 19.71 17.39 11.80
CA GLN A 195 18.50 17.76 12.58
C GLN A 195 17.27 16.88 12.31
N SER A 196 17.09 16.35 11.10
CA SER A 196 16.07 15.30 10.80
C SER A 196 16.29 14.07 11.70
N ILE A 197 17.55 13.76 12.00
CA ILE A 197 17.98 12.68 12.91
C ILE A 197 17.48 12.86 14.36
N ALA A 198 17.25 14.10 14.82
CA ALA A 198 16.78 14.34 16.19
C ALA A 198 15.28 14.02 16.36
N LEU A 199 14.46 14.35 15.35
CA LEU A 199 13.02 14.05 15.36
C LEU A 199 12.73 12.56 15.12
N SER A 200 13.58 11.86 14.37
CA SER A 200 13.51 10.41 14.20
C SER A 200 13.90 9.62 15.46
N LYS A 201 14.48 10.28 16.47
CA LYS A 201 14.86 9.70 17.78
C LYS A 201 13.96 10.12 18.95
N LYS A 202 12.95 10.97 18.72
CA LYS A 202 11.97 11.38 19.76
C LYS A 202 10.77 10.44 19.73
N TYR A 203 10.39 9.89 20.87
CA TYR A 203 9.23 9.01 21.03
C TYR A 203 8.15 9.70 21.88
N LEU A 204 6.88 9.39 21.63
CA LEU A 204 5.74 9.87 22.42
C LEU A 204 5.08 8.68 23.14
N SER A 205 4.41 8.95 24.27
CA SER A 205 3.58 7.92 24.92
C SER A 205 2.37 7.57 24.04
N SER A 206 1.88 6.33 24.17
CA SER A 206 0.72 5.83 23.41
C SER A 206 -0.50 6.76 23.52
N ASP A 207 -0.85 7.20 24.72
CA ASP A 207 -1.98 8.13 24.97
C ASP A 207 -1.83 9.43 24.19
N LYS A 208 -0.60 9.93 24.09
CA LYS A 208 -0.30 11.16 23.38
C LYS A 208 -0.39 10.96 21.87
N VAL A 209 0.03 9.80 21.36
CA VAL A 209 -0.17 9.46 19.94
C VAL A 209 -1.66 9.42 19.62
N ILE A 210 -2.47 8.73 20.41
CA ILE A 210 -3.92 8.63 20.23
C ILE A 210 -4.56 10.03 20.20
N LEU A 211 -4.28 10.85 21.23
CA LEU A 211 -4.80 12.22 21.31
C LEU A 211 -4.45 13.03 20.06
N LEU A 212 -3.22 12.92 19.55
CA LEU A 212 -2.82 13.69 18.37
C LEU A 212 -3.59 13.23 17.12
N PHE A 213 -3.81 11.92 16.93
CA PHE A 213 -4.63 11.41 15.83
C PHE A 213 -6.07 11.91 15.94
N GLU A 214 -6.67 11.91 17.14
CA GLU A 214 -8.02 12.46 17.38
C GLU A 214 -8.08 13.96 17.07
N MET A 215 -7.08 14.73 17.46
CA MET A 215 -7.01 16.16 17.16
C MET A 215 -6.86 16.43 15.65
N VAL A 216 -6.16 15.56 14.92
CA VAL A 216 -6.03 15.68 13.45
C VAL A 216 -7.35 15.29 12.76
N ILE A 217 -8.07 14.27 13.24
CA ILE A 217 -9.42 13.95 12.76
C ILE A 217 -10.37 15.14 12.95
N ASP A 218 -10.35 15.76 14.15
CA ASP A 218 -11.12 16.99 14.44
C ASP A 218 -10.69 18.17 13.57
N LEU A 219 -9.38 18.32 13.29
CA LEU A 219 -8.88 19.38 12.39
C LEU A 219 -9.54 19.31 11.01
N TYR A 220 -9.71 18.11 10.47
CA TYR A 220 -10.32 17.88 9.15
C TYR A 220 -11.85 17.80 9.17
N ASN A 221 -12.48 17.88 10.35
CA ASN A 221 -13.93 17.67 10.55
C ASN A 221 -14.40 16.35 9.90
N LEU A 222 -13.66 15.26 10.13
CA LEU A 222 -14.01 13.94 9.63
C LEU A 222 -15.09 13.32 10.55
N ASP A 223 -16.33 13.76 10.39
CA ASP A 223 -17.43 13.39 11.29
C ASP A 223 -17.69 11.87 11.31
N GLY A 224 -17.79 11.34 12.54
CA GLY A 224 -17.97 9.92 12.81
C GLY A 224 -16.71 9.07 12.65
N TRP A 225 -15.55 9.67 12.35
CA TRP A 225 -14.27 8.96 12.35
C TRP A 225 -13.69 8.83 13.75
N THR A 226 -13.11 7.67 14.05
CA THR A 226 -12.57 7.36 15.38
C THR A 226 -11.18 6.73 15.30
N VAL A 227 -10.43 6.84 16.40
CA VAL A 227 -9.16 6.12 16.58
C VAL A 227 -9.46 4.79 17.26
N PHE A 228 -8.98 3.69 16.68
CA PHE A 228 -9.17 2.34 17.21
C PHE A 228 -7.83 1.67 17.50
N LEU A 229 -7.64 1.20 18.72
CA LEU A 229 -6.45 0.43 19.11
C LEU A 229 -6.68 -1.04 18.81
N ASP A 230 -5.80 -1.62 18.00
CA ASP A 230 -5.88 -3.02 17.62
C ASP A 230 -4.59 -3.74 18.05
N GLN A 231 -4.75 -4.87 18.75
CA GLN A 231 -3.62 -5.67 19.28
C GLN A 231 -3.07 -6.65 18.25
N ASP A 232 -3.81 -6.84 17.16
CA ASP A 232 -3.61 -7.89 16.16
C ASP A 232 -3.12 -7.36 14.82
N VAL A 233 -2.95 -6.04 14.69
CA VAL A 233 -2.39 -5.40 13.49
C VAL A 233 -0.94 -4.98 13.72
N GLY A 234 -0.13 -5.18 12.69
CA GLY A 234 1.29 -4.83 12.70
C GLY A 234 1.60 -3.42 12.19
N SER A 235 0.62 -2.72 11.62
CA SER A 235 0.79 -1.43 10.97
C SER A 235 -0.41 -0.51 11.24
N PHE A 236 -0.21 0.78 10.98
CA PHE A 236 -1.29 1.75 10.88
C PHE A 236 -2.13 1.40 9.64
N SER A 237 -3.41 1.73 9.69
CA SER A 237 -4.29 1.57 8.54
C SER A 237 -5.57 2.37 8.71
N VAL A 238 -6.28 2.56 7.61
CA VAL A 238 -7.60 3.17 7.58
C VAL A 238 -8.67 2.13 7.23
N LYS A 239 -9.61 1.90 8.16
CA LYS A 239 -10.84 1.11 7.92
C LYS A 239 -11.99 2.06 7.55
N LYS A 240 -12.09 2.40 6.27
CA LYS A 240 -13.06 3.37 5.71
C LYS A 240 -14.52 3.00 5.99
N GLU A 241 -14.87 1.73 5.76
CA GLU A 241 -16.20 1.15 6.04
C GLU A 241 -16.63 1.37 7.50
N LYS A 242 -15.67 1.36 8.42
CA LYS A 242 -15.89 1.58 9.86
C LYS A 242 -15.59 3.01 10.30
N LYS A 243 -15.15 3.88 9.39
CA LYS A 243 -14.61 5.22 9.69
C LYS A 243 -13.59 5.19 10.83
N GLN A 244 -12.59 4.33 10.71
CA GLN A 244 -11.60 4.10 11.78
C GLN A 244 -10.17 4.30 11.29
N ILE A 245 -9.38 5.05 12.07
CA ILE A 245 -7.91 5.01 12.01
C ILE A 245 -7.44 3.96 13.01
N VAL A 246 -6.82 2.90 12.52
CA VAL A 246 -6.40 1.76 13.34
C VAL A 246 -4.94 1.90 13.71
N LEU A 247 -4.65 1.90 15.01
CA LEU A 247 -3.30 2.02 15.53
C LEU A 247 -2.81 0.69 16.13
N PRO A 248 -1.59 0.24 15.80
CA PRO A 248 -1.01 -0.99 16.34
C PRO A 248 -0.55 -0.76 17.79
N SER A 249 -1.38 -1.13 18.75
CA SER A 249 -1.13 -0.89 20.19
C SER A 249 0.28 -1.28 20.66
N LYS A 250 0.76 -2.46 20.22
CA LYS A 250 2.08 -3.02 20.60
C LYS A 250 3.29 -2.23 20.07
N LYS A 251 3.09 -1.32 19.11
CA LYS A 251 4.18 -0.56 18.47
C LYS A 251 4.17 0.92 18.83
N LEU A 252 3.10 1.46 19.43
CA LEU A 252 2.92 2.91 19.59
C LEU A 252 4.08 3.61 20.32
N GLU A 253 4.59 2.99 21.39
CA GLU A 253 5.69 3.56 22.18
C GLU A 253 7.05 3.57 21.46
N LYS A 254 7.19 2.78 20.39
CA LYS A 254 8.43 2.62 19.63
C LYS A 254 8.44 3.42 18.33
N ILE A 255 7.45 4.28 18.12
CA ILE A 255 7.32 5.04 16.88
C ILE A 255 7.86 6.46 17.11
N SER A 256 8.72 6.88 16.20
CA SER A 256 9.31 8.21 16.26
C SER A 256 8.27 9.28 15.95
N LEU A 257 8.50 10.49 16.50
CA LEU A 257 7.66 11.64 16.21
C LEU A 257 7.63 11.94 14.71
N LYS A 258 8.77 11.86 14.02
CA LYS A 258 8.80 12.04 12.57
C LYS A 258 7.83 11.07 11.87
N ARG A 259 7.86 9.78 12.24
CA ARG A 259 6.96 8.79 11.66
C ARG A 259 5.49 9.07 11.96
N ILE A 260 5.18 9.56 13.17
CA ILE A 260 3.80 9.97 13.50
C ILE A 260 3.33 11.12 12.59
N LEU A 261 4.19 12.10 12.31
CA LEU A 261 3.85 13.21 11.43
C LEU A 261 3.66 12.75 9.98
N GLU A 262 4.53 11.88 9.47
CA GLU A 262 4.37 11.22 8.16
C GLU A 262 3.02 10.49 8.07
N LEU A 263 2.66 9.75 9.12
CA LEU A 263 1.40 9.00 9.18
C LEU A 263 0.16 9.90 9.18
N PHE A 264 0.23 11.15 9.65
CA PHE A 264 -0.88 12.09 9.49
C PHE A 264 -1.16 12.38 8.03
N ASP A 265 -0.12 12.61 7.23
CA ASP A 265 -0.29 12.95 5.82
C ASP A 265 -0.59 11.69 5.00
N HIS A 266 0.02 10.55 5.31
CA HIS A 266 -0.23 9.26 4.67
C HIS A 266 -1.64 8.73 4.95
N GLU A 267 -1.98 8.45 6.21
CA GLU A 267 -3.21 7.76 6.56
C GLU A 267 -4.42 8.69 6.54
N ILE A 268 -4.29 9.90 7.07
CA ILE A 268 -5.41 10.84 7.13
C ILE A 268 -5.45 11.69 5.86
N GLY A 269 -4.33 12.35 5.54
CA GLY A 269 -4.22 13.27 4.41
C GLY A 269 -4.59 12.62 3.07
N VAL A 270 -4.17 11.37 2.84
CA VAL A 270 -4.52 10.62 1.62
C VAL A 270 -5.71 9.69 1.85
N HIS A 271 -5.57 8.66 2.68
CA HIS A 271 -6.56 7.55 2.69
C HIS A 271 -7.91 7.92 3.29
N ALA A 272 -7.93 8.62 4.43
CA ALA A 272 -9.17 8.99 5.11
C ALA A 272 -9.93 10.05 4.33
N ILE A 273 -9.26 11.11 3.87
CA ILE A 273 -9.88 12.19 3.08
C ILE A 273 -10.48 11.66 1.78
N ARG A 274 -9.73 10.87 1.00
CA ARG A 274 -10.28 10.27 -0.23
C ARG A 274 -11.43 9.31 0.06
N GLY A 275 -11.37 8.57 1.18
CA GLY A 275 -12.47 7.71 1.63
C GLY A 275 -13.74 8.51 1.96
N PHE A 276 -13.59 9.63 2.66
CA PHE A 276 -14.67 10.56 2.94
C PHE A 276 -15.28 11.11 1.66
N ASN A 277 -14.46 11.68 0.77
CA ASN A 277 -14.94 12.29 -0.48
C ASN A 277 -15.63 11.25 -1.37
N SER A 278 -15.10 10.03 -1.50
CA SER A 278 -15.76 8.94 -2.26
C SER A 278 -17.16 8.61 -1.75
N THR A 279 -17.37 8.70 -0.43
CA THR A 279 -18.68 8.45 0.17
C THR A 279 -19.67 9.56 -0.19
N GLN A 280 -19.21 10.81 -0.30
CA GLN A 280 -20.03 11.94 -0.70
C GLN A 280 -20.34 11.91 -2.21
N THR A 281 -19.31 11.67 -3.04
CA THR A 281 -19.40 11.79 -4.49
C THR A 281 -19.98 10.56 -5.17
N LEU A 282 -19.44 9.37 -4.84
CA LEU A 282 -19.79 8.12 -5.51
C LEU A 282 -20.68 7.20 -4.66
N LYS A 283 -21.01 7.61 -3.43
CA LYS A 283 -21.76 6.81 -2.44
C LYS A 283 -21.15 5.44 -2.19
N THR A 284 -19.83 5.35 -2.30
CA THR A 284 -19.04 4.14 -2.05
C THR A 284 -17.82 4.48 -1.21
N ASN A 285 -17.33 3.52 -0.43
CA ASN A 285 -16.06 3.65 0.29
C ASN A 285 -14.83 3.58 -0.66
N GLY A 286 -15.08 3.44 -1.96
CA GLY A 286 -14.08 3.35 -3.02
C GLY A 286 -13.42 1.97 -3.08
N ASP A 287 -12.46 1.85 -3.99
CA ASP A 287 -11.78 0.57 -4.15
C ASP A 287 -10.85 0.24 -2.97
N GLY A 288 -10.26 -0.97 -2.92
CA GLY A 288 -9.20 -1.26 -1.93
C GLY A 288 -8.02 -0.29 -2.09
N TYR A 289 -6.96 -0.36 -1.30
CA TYR A 289 -5.77 0.49 -1.54
C TYR A 289 -5.36 0.45 -3.02
N LEU A 290 -5.45 1.60 -3.69
CA LEU A 290 -5.13 1.75 -5.11
C LEU A 290 -3.65 2.08 -5.24
N GLU A 291 -3.01 1.63 -6.31
CA GLU A 291 -1.58 1.85 -6.56
C GLU A 291 -1.22 3.34 -6.53
N ILE A 292 -2.02 4.16 -7.21
CA ILE A 292 -1.88 5.62 -7.19
C ILE A 292 -2.17 6.24 -5.81
N GLU A 293 -3.04 5.63 -5.01
CA GLU A 293 -3.34 6.14 -3.68
C GLU A 293 -2.15 5.94 -2.74
N GLU A 294 -1.61 4.73 -2.71
CA GLU A 294 -0.38 4.41 -1.97
C GLU A 294 0.80 5.24 -2.49
N GLY A 295 0.92 5.38 -3.82
CA GLY A 295 1.98 6.20 -4.42
C GLY A 295 1.95 7.66 -3.96
N MET A 296 0.77 8.26 -3.82
CA MET A 296 0.63 9.63 -3.32
C MET A 296 0.94 9.69 -1.82
N ALA A 297 0.54 8.66 -1.07
CA ALA A 297 0.79 8.56 0.36
C ALA A 297 2.29 8.43 0.65
N THR A 298 3.02 7.58 -0.08
CA THR A 298 4.47 7.42 0.06
C THR A 298 5.26 8.61 -0.46
N LEU A 299 4.85 9.21 -1.59
CA LEU A 299 5.40 10.49 -2.04
C LEU A 299 5.24 11.56 -0.95
N SER A 300 4.08 11.60 -0.29
CA SER A 300 3.83 12.58 0.76
C SER A 300 4.78 12.46 1.95
N GLU A 301 5.30 11.26 2.22
CA GLU A 301 6.34 11.02 3.23
C GLU A 301 7.70 11.56 2.76
N LEU A 302 8.12 11.26 1.52
CA LEU A 302 9.41 11.72 0.97
C LEU A 302 9.50 13.25 0.91
N LEU A 303 8.41 13.89 0.53
CA LEU A 303 8.32 15.35 0.47
C LEU A 303 8.44 16.03 1.84
N PHE A 304 8.65 15.31 2.96
CA PHE A 304 9.04 15.95 4.22
C PHE A 304 10.44 16.54 4.16
N ASP A 305 11.37 15.82 3.54
CA ASP A 305 12.78 16.18 3.47
C ASP A 305 13.21 16.62 2.06
N GLU A 306 12.51 16.13 1.04
CA GLU A 306 12.88 16.35 -0.36
C GLU A 306 11.93 17.32 -1.07
N LYS A 307 12.43 17.91 -2.16
CA LYS A 307 11.61 18.58 -3.16
C LYS A 307 11.27 17.59 -4.26
N ILE A 308 10.14 17.75 -4.93
CA ILE A 308 9.65 16.81 -5.95
C ILE A 308 10.68 16.58 -7.06
N GLU A 309 11.47 17.59 -7.42
CA GLU A 309 12.51 17.52 -8.44
C GLU A 309 13.69 16.60 -8.04
N ASN A 310 13.87 16.35 -6.74
CA ASN A 310 14.96 15.54 -6.20
C ASN A 310 14.49 14.14 -5.76
N VAL A 311 13.19 13.86 -5.84
CA VAL A 311 12.65 12.57 -5.40
C VAL A 311 13.10 11.48 -6.37
N VAL A 312 13.78 10.47 -5.82
CA VAL A 312 14.15 9.23 -6.53
C VAL A 312 13.42 8.06 -5.86
N VAL A 313 12.65 7.31 -6.64
CA VAL A 313 11.95 6.13 -6.13
C VAL A 313 12.90 4.94 -6.12
N GLU A 314 13.38 4.58 -4.94
CA GLU A 314 14.26 3.43 -4.78
C GLU A 314 13.51 2.09 -4.59
N PRO A 315 14.15 0.94 -4.93
CA PRO A 315 13.61 -0.37 -4.64
C PRO A 315 13.33 -0.57 -3.14
N THR A 316 12.06 -0.77 -2.83
CA THR A 316 11.61 -1.10 -1.48
C THR A 316 11.91 -2.55 -1.10
N ILE A 317 11.79 -2.91 0.19
CA ILE A 317 11.83 -4.31 0.63
C ILE A 317 10.82 -5.20 -0.12
N HIS A 318 9.71 -4.62 -0.61
CA HIS A 318 8.74 -5.36 -1.42
C HIS A 318 9.32 -5.76 -2.78
N HIS A 319 10.09 -4.89 -3.43
CA HIS A 319 10.81 -5.25 -4.65
C HIS A 319 11.85 -6.33 -4.39
N ILE A 320 12.70 -6.13 -3.39
CA ILE A 320 13.78 -7.07 -3.06
C ILE A 320 13.22 -8.47 -2.78
N SER A 321 12.24 -8.56 -1.88
CA SER A 321 11.62 -9.84 -1.52
C SER A 321 10.85 -10.50 -2.66
N THR A 322 10.18 -9.71 -3.51
CA THR A 322 9.50 -10.22 -4.71
C THR A 322 10.51 -10.74 -5.73
N PHE A 323 11.61 -10.02 -5.96
CA PHE A 323 12.66 -10.42 -6.88
C PHE A 323 13.34 -11.74 -6.46
N PHE A 324 13.62 -11.93 -5.17
CA PHE A 324 14.06 -13.23 -4.66
C PHE A 324 13.04 -14.33 -4.96
N ALA A 325 11.76 -14.11 -4.61
CA ALA A 325 10.71 -15.10 -4.81
C ALA A 325 10.42 -15.44 -6.28
N GLU A 326 10.56 -14.48 -7.20
CA GLU A 326 10.48 -14.72 -8.65
C GLU A 326 11.54 -15.71 -9.13
N ASN A 327 12.71 -15.74 -8.47
CA ASN A 327 13.87 -16.49 -8.93
C ASN A 327 14.18 -17.75 -8.10
N MET A 328 13.53 -17.91 -6.95
CA MET A 328 13.80 -18.96 -5.97
C MET A 328 12.52 -19.67 -5.49
N ASN A 329 12.65 -20.90 -4.96
CA ASN A 329 11.58 -21.55 -4.20
C ASN A 329 11.40 -20.87 -2.83
N GLY A 330 10.42 -21.30 -2.04
CA GLY A 330 10.11 -20.71 -0.73
C GLY A 330 11.22 -20.85 0.31
N GLU A 331 11.92 -21.98 0.35
CA GLU A 331 13.02 -22.22 1.29
C GLU A 331 14.22 -21.31 1.00
N ASP A 332 14.66 -21.27 -0.26
CA ASP A 332 15.74 -20.41 -0.72
C ASP A 332 15.37 -18.93 -0.58
N THR A 333 14.11 -18.56 -0.87
CA THR A 333 13.61 -17.19 -0.63
C THR A 333 13.71 -16.81 0.84
N LYS A 334 13.31 -17.70 1.76
CA LYS A 334 13.40 -17.46 3.21
C LYS A 334 14.86 -17.24 3.61
N LYS A 335 15.76 -18.16 3.22
CA LYS A 335 17.20 -18.06 3.50
C LYS A 335 17.80 -16.76 2.96
N MET A 336 17.45 -16.38 1.73
CA MET A 336 17.92 -15.13 1.12
C MET A 336 17.43 -13.89 1.88
N LEU A 337 16.19 -13.91 2.37
CA LEU A 337 15.63 -12.84 3.20
C LEU A 337 16.31 -12.75 4.57
N GLU A 338 16.65 -13.88 5.19
CA GLU A 338 17.43 -13.90 6.44
C GLU A 338 18.80 -13.24 6.24
N ILE A 339 19.52 -13.62 5.18
CA ILE A 339 20.80 -13.03 4.81
C ILE A 339 20.65 -11.52 4.57
N TYR A 340 19.66 -11.12 3.78
CA TYR A 340 19.39 -9.70 3.52
C TYR A 340 19.09 -8.92 4.80
N PHE A 341 18.25 -9.46 5.70
CA PHE A 341 17.92 -8.82 6.96
C PHE A 341 19.09 -8.77 7.94
N LYS A 342 19.97 -9.78 7.99
CA LYS A 342 21.24 -9.72 8.73
C LYS A 342 22.11 -8.56 8.23
N MET A 343 22.15 -8.34 6.91
CA MET A 343 22.90 -7.23 6.32
C MET A 343 22.33 -5.86 6.68
N ILE A 344 21.01 -5.65 6.57
CA ILE A 344 20.44 -4.30 6.73
C ILE A 344 20.07 -3.93 8.17
N LYS A 345 19.85 -4.89 9.06
CA LYS A 345 19.45 -4.62 10.45
C LYS A 345 20.66 -4.33 11.35
N SER A 346 20.37 -3.64 12.46
CA SER A 346 21.38 -3.29 13.47
C SER A 346 21.82 -4.53 14.27
N LYS A 347 23.01 -4.45 14.90
CA LYS A 347 23.61 -5.54 15.70
C LYS A 347 22.76 -6.01 16.91
N ILE A 348 21.63 -5.39 17.21
CA ILE A 348 20.84 -5.61 18.43
C ILE A 348 19.58 -6.48 18.16
N VAL A 349 19.31 -6.86 16.91
CA VAL A 349 18.17 -7.73 16.58
C VAL A 349 18.57 -9.19 16.78
N SER A 350 17.74 -9.97 17.49
CA SER A 350 17.99 -11.39 17.71
C SER A 350 17.87 -12.19 16.41
N SER A 351 18.56 -13.33 16.31
CA SER A 351 18.42 -14.24 15.16
C SER A 351 16.97 -14.71 14.99
N GLU A 352 16.27 -14.98 16.09
CA GLU A 352 14.86 -15.39 16.09
C GLU A 352 13.94 -14.32 15.46
N ASP A 353 14.18 -13.03 15.75
CA ASP A 353 13.42 -11.94 15.12
C ASP A 353 13.69 -11.81 13.62
N ILE A 354 14.92 -12.11 13.18
CA ILE A 354 15.28 -12.12 11.75
C ILE A 354 14.59 -13.27 11.03
N GLU A 355 14.69 -14.49 11.57
CA GLU A 355 14.07 -15.69 11.02
C GLU A 355 12.56 -15.51 10.90
N LYS A 356 11.92 -14.99 11.95
CA LYS A 356 10.48 -14.71 11.94
C LYS A 356 10.10 -13.71 10.87
N GLU A 357 10.82 -12.60 10.75
CA GLU A 357 10.50 -11.59 9.75
C GLU A 357 10.74 -12.08 8.31
N ALA A 358 11.82 -12.84 8.09
CA ALA A 358 12.11 -13.47 6.81
C ALA A 358 11.02 -14.47 6.43
N PHE A 359 10.56 -15.27 7.39
CA PHE A 359 9.47 -16.21 7.22
C PHE A 359 8.13 -15.52 6.89
N ASP A 360 7.73 -14.54 7.70
CA ASP A 360 6.50 -13.75 7.47
C ASP A 360 6.55 -13.06 6.09
N ARG A 361 7.71 -12.53 5.71
CA ARG A 361 7.94 -11.90 4.42
C ARG A 361 7.86 -12.91 3.27
N MET A 362 8.50 -14.07 3.41
CA MET A 362 8.47 -15.15 2.43
C MET A 362 7.03 -15.58 2.16
N LEU A 363 6.23 -15.85 3.20
CA LEU A 363 4.82 -16.23 3.03
C LEU A 363 3.98 -15.14 2.38
N ARG A 364 4.31 -13.87 2.62
CA ARG A 364 3.67 -12.72 1.99
C ARG A 364 3.97 -12.66 0.49
N VAL A 365 5.24 -12.78 0.08
CA VAL A 365 5.61 -12.74 -1.34
C VAL A 365 5.33 -14.05 -2.07
N LYS A 366 5.24 -15.20 -1.38
CA LYS A 366 4.80 -16.48 -1.95
C LYS A 366 3.28 -16.65 -1.93
N LYS A 367 2.52 -15.60 -1.62
CA LYS A 367 1.06 -15.65 -1.66
C LYS A 367 0.57 -16.01 -3.07
N PHE A 368 -0.32 -16.99 -3.15
CA PHE A 368 -0.85 -17.61 -4.38
C PHE A 368 0.19 -18.39 -5.20
N VAL A 369 1.36 -18.67 -4.65
CA VAL A 369 2.44 -19.42 -5.29
C VAL A 369 2.79 -20.60 -4.39
N SER A 370 3.10 -21.75 -5.00
CA SER A 370 3.61 -22.90 -4.24
C SER A 370 4.94 -22.57 -3.58
N LEU A 371 5.18 -23.06 -2.36
CA LEU A 371 6.50 -22.94 -1.73
C LEU A 371 7.57 -23.77 -2.44
N LYS A 372 7.18 -24.73 -3.30
CA LYS A 372 8.10 -25.59 -4.05
C LYS A 372 8.64 -24.95 -5.32
N GLU A 373 8.02 -23.85 -5.76
CA GLU A 373 8.24 -23.29 -7.10
C GLU A 373 8.70 -21.84 -7.04
N LYS A 374 9.29 -21.40 -8.15
CA LYS A 374 9.58 -19.99 -8.42
C LYS A 374 8.29 -19.19 -8.66
N GLY A 375 8.36 -17.89 -8.46
CA GLY A 375 7.26 -16.95 -8.67
C GLY A 375 6.89 -16.19 -7.40
N ALA A 376 6.23 -15.05 -7.58
CA ALA A 376 5.89 -14.16 -6.48
C ALA A 376 4.51 -13.52 -6.64
N ASN A 377 3.98 -13.05 -5.53
CA ASN A 377 2.86 -12.12 -5.46
C ASN A 377 3.38 -10.69 -5.68
N ARG A 378 2.84 -10.00 -6.69
CA ARG A 378 3.33 -8.66 -7.08
C ARG A 378 2.50 -7.49 -6.55
N LYS A 379 1.48 -7.75 -5.73
CA LYS A 379 0.57 -6.73 -5.21
C LYS A 379 1.30 -5.58 -4.51
N ASP A 380 2.28 -5.87 -3.66
CA ASP A 380 2.94 -4.79 -2.91
C ASP A 380 3.95 -4.00 -3.77
N VAL A 381 4.50 -4.64 -4.82
CA VAL A 381 5.39 -3.97 -5.78
C VAL A 381 4.60 -2.94 -6.58
N SER A 382 3.35 -3.25 -6.92
CA SER A 382 2.52 -2.35 -7.70
C SER A 382 2.21 -1.03 -6.97
N TYR A 383 2.28 -0.99 -5.63
CA TYR A 383 2.22 0.26 -4.87
C TYR A 383 3.42 1.17 -5.13
N THR A 384 4.62 0.60 -5.21
CA THR A 384 5.80 1.41 -5.55
C THR A 384 5.81 1.81 -7.02
N ARG A 385 5.29 0.97 -7.92
CA ARG A 385 5.05 1.38 -9.33
C ARG A 385 4.09 2.57 -9.43
N GLY A 386 3.02 2.57 -8.64
CA GLY A 386 2.12 3.72 -8.51
C GLY A 386 2.82 4.98 -7.99
N GLN A 387 3.78 4.84 -7.06
CA GLN A 387 4.63 5.95 -6.63
C GLN A 387 5.49 6.48 -7.79
N SER A 388 6.16 5.61 -8.54
CA SER A 388 6.97 6.01 -9.69
C SER A 388 6.15 6.77 -10.72
N GLN A 389 4.95 6.30 -11.04
CA GLN A 389 4.03 6.99 -11.96
C GLN A 389 3.66 8.40 -11.48
N ILE A 390 3.40 8.56 -10.18
CA ILE A 390 3.04 9.87 -9.62
C ILE A 390 4.25 10.81 -9.58
N VAL A 391 5.43 10.31 -9.20
CA VAL A 391 6.67 11.08 -9.19
C VAL A 391 6.99 11.56 -10.60
N GLU A 392 6.95 10.66 -11.58
CA GLU A 392 7.15 10.98 -13.00
C GLU A 392 6.13 12.00 -13.49
N PHE A 393 4.84 11.81 -13.16
CA PHE A 393 3.80 12.76 -13.51
C PHE A 393 4.12 14.15 -12.95
N PHE A 394 4.42 14.27 -11.66
CA PHE A 394 4.68 15.59 -11.08
C PHE A 394 5.98 16.20 -11.61
N GLN A 395 7.07 15.44 -11.72
CA GLN A 395 8.35 15.96 -12.25
C GLN A 395 8.23 16.50 -13.67
N ASN A 396 7.36 15.91 -14.49
CA ASN A 396 7.20 16.27 -15.91
C ASN A 396 6.09 17.29 -16.22
N ASN A 397 5.33 17.74 -15.22
CA ASN A 397 4.21 18.67 -15.44
C ASN A 397 4.37 19.99 -14.67
N ASP A 398 3.79 21.06 -15.22
CA ASP A 398 3.78 22.40 -14.63
C ASP A 398 2.85 22.52 -13.42
N THR A 399 3.07 23.55 -12.60
CA THR A 399 2.31 23.87 -11.39
C THR A 399 0.79 23.84 -11.57
N GLU A 400 0.25 24.39 -12.66
CA GLU A 400 -1.20 24.43 -12.88
C GLU A 400 -1.74 23.01 -13.07
N THR A 401 -1.06 22.22 -13.89
CA THR A 401 -1.39 20.81 -14.15
C THR A 401 -1.25 19.96 -12.88
N ARG A 402 -0.21 20.20 -12.07
CA ARG A 402 -0.04 19.53 -10.76
C ARG A 402 -1.22 19.85 -9.84
N GLY A 403 -1.58 21.13 -9.73
CA GLY A 403 -2.69 21.60 -8.88
C GLY A 403 -4.04 21.01 -9.30
N GLN A 404 -4.32 20.98 -10.61
CA GLN A 404 -5.55 20.39 -11.14
C GLN A 404 -5.62 18.88 -10.88
N PHE A 405 -4.51 18.15 -11.13
CA PHE A 405 -4.44 16.73 -10.83
C PHE A 405 -4.72 16.44 -9.36
N ILE A 406 -4.17 17.23 -8.42
CA ILE A 406 -4.45 17.02 -7.00
C ILE A 406 -5.94 17.23 -6.69
N LYS A 407 -6.58 18.26 -7.25
CA LYS A 407 -8.02 18.48 -7.07
C LYS A 407 -8.82 17.27 -7.56
N ASP A 408 -8.48 16.74 -8.73
CA ASP A 408 -9.15 15.59 -9.33
C ASP A 408 -8.89 14.29 -8.57
N PHE A 409 -7.66 14.11 -8.10
CA PHE A 409 -7.26 12.97 -7.27
C PHE A 409 -8.05 12.90 -5.95
N TYR A 410 -8.39 14.05 -5.36
CA TYR A 410 -9.17 14.13 -4.14
C TYR A 410 -10.69 14.13 -4.36
N PHE A 411 -11.19 14.29 -5.59
CA PHE A 411 -12.63 14.22 -5.88
C PHE A 411 -13.27 12.92 -5.37
N ALA A 412 -12.63 11.79 -5.68
CA ALA A 412 -13.02 10.48 -5.21
C ALA A 412 -11.84 9.51 -5.28
N LYS A 413 -12.05 8.30 -4.78
CA LYS A 413 -11.09 7.20 -4.90
C LYS A 413 -11.23 6.54 -6.27
N LEU A 414 -10.52 7.13 -7.23
CA LEU A 414 -10.45 6.71 -8.62
C LEU A 414 -9.09 6.06 -8.93
N ALA A 415 -9.10 5.10 -9.86
CA ALA A 415 -7.89 4.58 -10.49
C ALA A 415 -7.25 5.67 -11.36
N PHE A 416 -5.98 5.51 -11.73
CA PHE A 416 -5.23 6.55 -12.46
C PHE A 416 -5.93 6.90 -13.80
N GLU A 417 -6.34 5.87 -14.53
CA GLU A 417 -7.06 5.97 -15.80
C GLU A 417 -8.45 6.61 -15.69
N ASP A 418 -9.05 6.59 -14.50
CA ASP A 418 -10.39 7.14 -14.25
C ASP A 418 -10.32 8.60 -13.76
N ILE A 419 -9.15 9.14 -13.41
CA ILE A 419 -9.00 10.55 -13.00
C ILE A 419 -9.41 11.50 -14.12
N GLY A 420 -9.15 11.13 -15.37
CA GLY A 420 -9.57 11.91 -16.53
C GLY A 420 -11.09 12.04 -16.69
N LEU A 421 -11.89 11.25 -15.96
CA LEU A 421 -13.36 11.29 -15.99
C LEU A 421 -13.95 12.29 -14.97
N VAL A 422 -13.11 12.88 -14.11
CA VAL A 422 -13.59 13.71 -12.98
C VAL A 422 -14.32 14.94 -13.48
N LYS A 423 -13.87 15.55 -14.58
CA LYS A 423 -14.53 16.73 -15.14
C LYS A 423 -15.98 16.42 -15.50
N GLU A 424 -16.20 15.34 -16.23
CA GLU A 424 -17.53 14.88 -16.62
C GLU A 424 -18.35 14.48 -15.39
N PHE A 425 -17.76 13.83 -14.39
CA PHE A 425 -18.47 13.52 -13.15
C PHE A 425 -18.91 14.76 -12.36
N ARG A 426 -18.13 15.84 -12.36
CA ARG A 426 -18.58 17.10 -11.73
C ARG A 426 -19.76 17.73 -12.47
N GLU A 427 -19.84 17.54 -13.78
CA GLU A 427 -20.95 18.05 -14.59
C GLU A 427 -22.21 17.18 -14.47
N SER A 428 -22.05 15.85 -14.36
CA SER A 428 -23.15 14.90 -14.34
C SER A 428 -23.68 14.57 -12.94
N LEU A 429 -22.82 14.65 -11.92
CA LEU A 429 -23.19 14.43 -10.54
C LEU A 429 -23.39 15.79 -9.87
N ASP A 430 -24.60 16.02 -9.35
CA ASP A 430 -24.96 17.22 -8.56
C ASP A 430 -24.25 17.19 -7.19
N ILE A 431 -22.92 17.33 -7.22
CA ILE A 431 -22.04 17.27 -6.06
C ILE A 431 -21.78 18.70 -5.59
N ASP A 432 -22.09 18.95 -4.31
CA ASP A 432 -21.65 20.17 -3.65
C ASP A 432 -20.14 20.08 -3.37
N GLU A 433 -19.33 20.73 -4.21
CA GLU A 433 -17.88 20.76 -4.04
C GLU A 433 -17.44 21.38 -2.70
N SER A 434 -18.29 22.19 -2.04
CA SER A 434 -17.99 22.76 -0.73
C SER A 434 -17.98 21.70 0.39
N GLU A 435 -18.59 20.53 0.15
CA GLU A 435 -18.56 19.41 1.09
C GLU A 435 -17.29 18.56 0.96
N LEU A 436 -16.54 18.69 -0.14
CA LEU A 436 -15.29 17.97 -0.35
C LEU A 436 -14.21 18.44 0.63
N LYS A 437 -13.38 17.50 1.06
CA LYS A 437 -12.23 17.75 1.94
C LYS A 437 -10.94 17.69 1.15
N TYR A 438 -10.02 18.60 1.46
CA TYR A 438 -8.67 18.61 0.94
C TYR A 438 -7.65 18.54 2.08
N PRO A 439 -6.53 17.83 1.90
CA PRO A 439 -5.49 17.75 2.91
C PRO A 439 -4.86 19.11 3.18
N LEU A 440 -4.55 19.36 4.45
CA LEU A 440 -3.80 20.52 4.92
C LEU A 440 -2.31 20.20 5.07
N TRP A 441 -1.92 18.94 4.86
CA TRP A 441 -0.56 18.42 5.03
C TRP A 441 0.02 18.79 6.40
N ILE A 442 -0.78 18.53 7.43
CA ILE A 442 -0.51 18.94 8.80
C ILE A 442 0.79 18.33 9.33
N GLY A 443 1.14 17.12 8.90
CA GLY A 443 2.40 16.47 9.25
C GLY A 443 3.59 17.32 8.82
N LYS A 444 3.64 17.71 7.54
CA LYS A 444 4.68 18.61 6.98
C LYS A 444 4.73 19.96 7.70
N ILE A 445 3.57 20.60 7.93
CA ILE A 445 3.50 21.89 8.66
C ILE A 445 4.14 21.75 10.06
N LEU A 446 3.76 20.71 10.80
CA LEU A 446 4.28 20.48 12.15
C LEU A 446 5.77 20.14 12.13
N TYR A 447 6.20 19.31 11.19
CA TYR A 447 7.61 18.93 11.01
C TYR A 447 8.49 20.17 10.84
N LYS A 448 8.15 21.04 9.88
CA LYS A 448 8.84 22.30 9.60
C LYS A 448 8.85 23.24 10.82
N LYS A 449 7.72 23.41 11.51
CA LYS A 449 7.66 24.23 12.76
C LYS A 449 8.47 23.64 13.91
N LEU A 450 8.68 22.33 13.97
CA LEU A 450 9.50 21.68 14.99
C LEU A 450 11.00 21.83 14.70
N LEU A 451 11.38 21.96 13.43
CA LEU A 451 12.74 22.36 13.02
C LEU A 451 13.04 23.85 13.32
N GLY A 452 12.03 24.62 13.74
CA GLY A 452 12.17 26.05 14.06
C GLY A 452 12.00 26.97 12.85
N GLU A 453 11.57 26.42 11.71
CA GLU A 453 11.34 27.20 10.49
C GLU A 453 10.15 28.16 10.65
N LYS A 454 10.32 29.39 10.17
CA LYS A 454 9.24 30.38 10.07
C LYS A 454 8.46 30.14 8.78
N ILE A 455 7.52 29.21 8.82
CA ILE A 455 6.69 28.89 7.66
C ILE A 455 5.52 29.87 7.49
N THR A 456 5.31 30.32 6.25
CA THR A 456 4.10 30.97 5.74
C THR A 456 3.38 30.03 4.77
N LEU A 457 2.10 30.27 4.47
CA LEU A 457 1.38 29.44 3.48
C LEU A 457 1.96 29.65 2.08
N ASP A 458 2.17 30.90 1.68
CA ASP A 458 2.76 31.25 0.37
C ASP A 458 4.11 30.56 0.16
N GLY A 459 4.98 30.56 1.18
CA GLY A 459 6.27 29.86 1.10
C GLY A 459 6.12 28.34 0.97
N LEU A 460 5.10 27.73 1.58
CA LEU A 460 4.82 26.31 1.39
C LEU A 460 4.25 26.02 -0.01
N GLN A 461 3.46 26.93 -0.59
CA GLN A 461 2.94 26.80 -1.96
C GLN A 461 4.04 26.89 -3.02
N GLU A 462 5.08 27.70 -2.77
CA GLU A 462 6.27 27.79 -3.62
C GLU A 462 7.17 26.55 -3.52
N GLU A 463 7.32 25.97 -2.32
CA GLU A 463 8.22 24.84 -2.08
C GLU A 463 7.60 23.46 -2.36
N ASP A 464 6.28 23.34 -2.21
CA ASP A 464 5.58 22.05 -2.21
C ASP A 464 4.22 22.20 -2.91
N PHE A 465 4.15 21.63 -4.12
CA PHE A 465 2.99 21.74 -5.01
C PHE A 465 1.68 21.28 -4.35
N ARG A 466 1.74 20.43 -3.33
CA ARG A 466 0.57 19.93 -2.62
C ARG A 466 -0.19 21.02 -1.87
N PHE A 467 0.47 22.13 -1.53
CA PHE A 467 -0.16 23.27 -0.85
C PHE A 467 -0.91 24.20 -1.80
N GLN A 468 -0.77 24.03 -3.12
CA GLN A 468 -1.41 24.90 -4.12
C GLN A 468 -2.94 24.78 -4.13
N ILE A 469 -3.49 23.68 -3.59
CA ILE A 469 -4.94 23.50 -3.42
C ILE A 469 -5.48 24.18 -2.15
N ILE A 470 -4.60 24.64 -1.25
CA ILE A 470 -4.97 25.19 0.05
C ILE A 470 -5.13 26.70 -0.11
N GLU A 471 -6.35 27.18 0.07
CA GLU A 471 -6.66 28.61 0.14
C GLU A 471 -6.35 29.20 1.53
N GLU A 472 -6.94 30.35 1.87
CA GLU A 472 -6.72 30.96 3.18
C GLU A 472 -7.28 30.09 4.32
N LEU A 473 -6.40 29.68 5.24
CA LEU A 473 -6.83 28.96 6.44
C LEU A 473 -7.62 29.86 7.39
N SER A 474 -8.82 29.41 7.77
CA SER A 474 -9.64 30.09 8.77
C SER A 474 -8.91 30.22 10.12
N ILE A 475 -9.29 31.23 10.90
CA ILE A 475 -8.74 31.44 12.26
C ILE A 475 -8.96 30.19 13.15
N GLY A 476 -10.10 29.51 12.98
CA GLY A 476 -10.40 28.27 13.71
C GLY A 476 -9.40 27.15 13.39
N VAL A 477 -9.12 26.92 12.11
CA VAL A 477 -8.14 25.92 11.65
C VAL A 477 -6.74 26.29 12.16
N LYS A 478 -6.30 27.55 11.98
CA LYS A 478 -5.01 28.04 12.50
C LYS A 478 -4.87 27.77 14.00
N ARG A 479 -5.92 28.00 14.80
CA ARG A 479 -5.94 27.70 16.25
C ARG A 479 -5.82 26.21 16.56
N LYS A 480 -6.52 25.34 15.82
CA LYS A 480 -6.41 23.87 15.99
C LYS A 480 -4.98 23.39 15.70
N ILE A 481 -4.36 23.85 14.62
CA ILE A 481 -2.95 23.55 14.29
C ILE A 481 -2.00 23.96 15.43
N VAL A 482 -2.18 25.16 15.98
CA VAL A 482 -1.36 25.64 17.11
C VAL A 482 -1.54 24.75 18.34
N LYS A 483 -2.77 24.32 18.66
CA LYS A 483 -3.02 23.39 19.77
C LYS A 483 -2.28 22.06 19.57
N ILE A 484 -2.35 21.47 18.37
CA ILE A 484 -1.64 20.23 18.05
C ILE A 484 -0.12 20.44 18.25
N LEU A 485 0.43 21.55 17.75
CA LEU A 485 1.85 21.87 17.92
C LEU A 485 2.25 22.00 19.41
N GLN A 486 1.41 22.63 20.23
CA GLN A 486 1.65 22.76 21.67
C GLN A 486 1.68 21.39 22.35
N GLU A 487 0.74 20.51 22.01
CA GLU A 487 0.74 19.15 22.51
C GLU A 487 2.02 18.40 22.09
N VAL A 488 2.43 18.46 20.81
CA VAL A 488 3.66 17.81 20.33
C VAL A 488 4.92 18.32 21.04
N ARG A 489 5.02 19.64 21.28
CA ARG A 489 6.16 20.26 21.99
C ARG A 489 6.18 19.88 23.48
N GLY A 490 5.02 19.60 24.06
CA GLY A 490 4.85 19.50 25.51
C GLY A 490 4.82 20.88 26.15
N LYS A 491 4.08 21.04 27.26
CA LYS A 491 4.09 22.29 28.01
C LYS A 491 5.54 22.58 28.45
N LYS A 492 6.10 23.73 28.06
CA LYS A 492 7.25 24.28 28.76
C LYS A 492 6.81 24.48 30.20
N LYS A 493 7.43 23.75 31.14
CA LYS A 493 7.32 24.07 32.56
C LYS A 493 7.91 25.44 32.83
#